data_AF-A0A9D8JRY7-F1
#
_entry.id   AF-A0A9D8JRY7-F1
#
_cell.length_a   1.000
_cell.length_b   1.000
_cell.length_c   1.000
_cell.angle_alpha   90.00
_cell.angle_beta   90.00
_cell.angle_gamma   90.00
#
_symmetry.space_group_name_H-M   'P 1'
#
loop_
_entity.id
_entity.type
_entity.pdbx_description
1 polymer ?
#
loop_
_entity_poly.entity_id
_entity_poly.type
_entity_poly.pdbx_seq_one_letter_code
_entity_poly.pdbx_strand_id
1 'polypeptide(L)'
;MKTSRAVRLILAVALVLSSLSAFSDTGLAAGNGPPDKEVIIFVHYPKGHGPPEQARPGGGGGGGACPSRTFAKWADLNAAVTFVVDSSGSGLAAQDALTGVVNSVAEWSNWSGLPAPVGGTFAGVPSSYTGSSNGTNEVGWGSLSALGYSNAIAVTWTWRNRATKAAVEWDMVFNTDPGFNWAQSDLGGADPNTAVVSAGAYDVQNIGTHEAGHAFGLDYVSEAAHTMYSYGSKDEVKKRSLECGDKAGIQKLYGV
;
A
#
# COMPACT_ATOMS: atom_id res chain seq x y z
N MET A 1 -41.28 3.35 58.08
CA MET A 1 -40.13 4.12 58.60
C MET A 1 -38.85 3.52 58.03
N LYS A 2 -38.02 4.34 57.38
CA LYS A 2 -36.58 4.15 57.03
C LYS A 2 -36.26 3.05 56.00
N THR A 3 -36.16 3.32 54.69
CA THR A 3 -35.00 3.88 53.92
C THR A 3 -33.61 3.40 54.35
N SER A 4 -32.93 2.66 53.46
CA SER A 4 -31.51 2.91 53.17
C SER A 4 -31.19 2.62 51.69
N ARG A 5 -30.64 3.66 51.03
CA ARG A 5 -29.81 3.65 49.81
C ARG A 5 -28.40 3.20 50.25
N ALA A 6 -27.41 2.78 49.47
CA ALA A 6 -26.97 2.87 48.06
C ALA A 6 -25.97 1.69 47.89
N VAL A 7 -25.44 1.29 46.73
CA VAL A 7 -24.68 2.00 45.68
C VAL A 7 -24.66 1.04 44.49
N ARG A 8 -24.99 1.50 43.27
CA ARG A 8 -24.72 0.76 42.04
C ARG A 8 -23.67 1.53 41.24
N LEU A 9 -22.55 0.85 41.02
CA LEU A 9 -21.46 1.25 40.14
C LEU A 9 -22.01 1.31 38.70
N ILE A 10 -21.96 2.48 38.07
CA ILE A 10 -22.31 2.63 36.65
C ILE A 10 -21.06 2.28 35.85
N LEU A 11 -21.02 1.06 35.28
CA LEU A 11 -20.09 0.70 34.23
C LEU A 11 -20.75 1.08 32.90
N ALA A 12 -20.28 2.15 32.28
CA ALA A 12 -20.73 2.54 30.95
C ALA A 12 -20.08 1.60 29.91
N VAL A 13 -20.83 0.57 29.50
CA VAL A 13 -20.51 -0.22 28.31
C VAL A 13 -21.03 0.56 27.11
N ALA A 14 -20.12 1.12 26.32
CA ALA A 14 -20.45 1.71 25.02
C ALA A 14 -20.86 0.58 24.06
N LEU A 15 -22.16 0.46 23.81
CA LEU A 15 -22.72 -0.45 22.82
C LEU A 15 -22.53 0.19 21.43
N VAL A 16 -21.53 -0.25 20.67
CA VAL A 16 -21.44 0.09 19.25
C VAL A 16 -22.46 -0.77 18.51
N LEU A 17 -23.58 -0.17 18.10
CA LEU A 17 -24.56 -0.81 17.24
C LEU A 17 -23.91 -1.08 15.87
N SER A 18 -23.68 -2.36 15.58
CA SER A 18 -23.40 -2.84 14.23
C SER A 18 -24.70 -2.81 13.40
N SER A 19 -24.88 -1.77 12.58
CA SER A 19 -25.87 -1.81 11.51
C SER A 19 -25.31 -2.61 10.34
N LEU A 20 -25.63 -3.90 10.29
CA LEU A 20 -25.57 -4.67 9.05
C LEU A 20 -26.64 -4.09 8.10
N SER A 21 -26.22 -3.32 7.11
CA SER A 21 -27.05 -3.08 5.93
C SER A 21 -27.03 -4.34 5.09
N ALA A 22 -28.19 -4.99 4.98
CA ALA A 22 -28.41 -6.13 4.11
C ALA A 22 -28.12 -5.73 2.65
N PHE A 23 -27.10 -6.33 2.06
CA PHE A 23 -26.91 -6.30 0.60
C PHE A 23 -27.96 -7.20 -0.02
N SER A 24 -28.93 -6.59 -0.71
CA SER A 24 -29.79 -7.28 -1.64
C SER A 24 -28.96 -7.77 -2.82
N ASP A 25 -28.72 -9.08 -2.86
CA ASP A 25 -28.27 -9.82 -4.03
C ASP A 25 -29.30 -9.68 -5.15
N THR A 26 -29.05 -8.75 -6.07
CA THR A 26 -29.69 -8.74 -7.38
C THR A 26 -28.68 -9.18 -8.42
N GLY A 27 -28.55 -10.49 -8.57
CA GLY A 27 -28.33 -11.13 -9.86
C GLY A 27 -27.02 -10.77 -10.57
N LEU A 28 -26.08 -11.71 -10.52
CA LEU A 28 -24.96 -11.84 -11.45
C LEU A 28 -25.47 -11.92 -12.91
N ALA A 29 -25.70 -10.76 -13.51
CA ALA A 29 -25.56 -10.59 -14.95
C ALA A 29 -24.09 -10.25 -15.20
N ALA A 30 -23.42 -11.04 -16.04
CA ALA A 30 -22.10 -10.73 -16.58
C ALA A 30 -22.19 -9.40 -17.37
N GLY A 31 -21.93 -8.29 -16.69
CA GLY A 31 -21.96 -6.94 -17.24
C GLY A 31 -20.59 -6.31 -17.15
N ASN A 32 -20.07 -5.87 -18.29
CA ASN A 32 -18.81 -5.15 -18.42
C ASN A 32 -18.61 -4.11 -17.31
N GLY A 33 -17.50 -4.16 -16.58
CA GLY A 33 -17.10 -3.06 -15.69
C GLY A 33 -17.11 -1.71 -16.41
N PRO A 34 -17.19 -0.57 -15.70
CA PRO A 34 -17.41 0.73 -16.34
C PRO A 34 -16.31 0.99 -17.41
N PRO A 35 -16.69 1.42 -18.63
CA PRO A 35 -15.82 1.42 -19.82
C PRO A 35 -14.63 2.40 -19.77
N ASP A 36 -14.44 3.11 -18.66
CA ASP A 36 -13.55 4.25 -18.51
C ASP A 36 -12.30 4.00 -17.65
N LYS A 37 -12.17 2.84 -16.98
CA LYS A 37 -10.99 2.52 -16.14
C LYS A 37 -10.09 1.44 -16.73
N GLU A 38 -8.79 1.59 -16.55
CA GLU A 38 -7.79 0.53 -16.77
C GLU A 38 -7.00 0.24 -15.50
N VAL A 39 -6.66 -1.02 -15.29
CA VAL A 39 -5.88 -1.48 -14.14
C VAL A 39 -4.43 -1.72 -14.55
N ILE A 40 -3.52 -1.35 -13.68
CA ILE A 40 -2.09 -1.57 -13.81
C ILE A 40 -1.67 -2.38 -12.59
N ILE A 41 -1.14 -3.57 -12.85
CA ILE A 41 -0.70 -4.51 -11.80
C ILE A 41 0.82 -4.46 -11.70
N PHE A 42 1.31 -4.36 -10.48
CA PHE A 42 2.70 -4.37 -10.08
C PHE A 42 2.93 -5.54 -9.13
N VAL A 43 3.94 -6.36 -9.43
CA VAL A 43 4.26 -7.56 -8.64
C VAL A 43 5.69 -7.45 -8.18
N HIS A 44 5.89 -7.26 -6.88
CA HIS A 44 7.21 -7.10 -6.29
C HIS A 44 7.78 -8.43 -5.87
N TYR A 45 9.05 -8.68 -6.20
CA TYR A 45 9.69 -9.97 -5.95
C TYR A 45 10.92 -9.85 -5.06
N PRO A 46 11.30 -10.95 -4.37
CA PRO A 46 12.60 -11.05 -3.75
C PRO A 46 13.71 -10.92 -4.79
N LYS A 47 14.81 -10.29 -4.41
CA LYS A 47 16.01 -10.20 -5.23
C LYS A 47 16.46 -11.60 -5.68
N GLY A 48 16.59 -11.79 -6.99
CA GLY A 48 16.99 -13.07 -7.59
C GLY A 48 15.85 -14.07 -7.84
N HIS A 49 14.60 -13.72 -7.53
CA HIS A 49 13.45 -14.63 -7.64
C HIS A 49 12.29 -14.11 -8.50
N GLY A 50 12.41 -12.91 -9.08
CA GLY A 50 11.45 -12.37 -10.06
C GLY A 50 11.90 -12.55 -11.51
N PRO A 51 11.03 -12.28 -12.49
CA PRO A 51 11.44 -12.16 -13.89
C PRO A 51 12.57 -11.12 -14.05
N PRO A 52 13.34 -11.16 -15.15
CA PRO A 52 14.27 -10.08 -15.50
C PRO A 52 13.54 -8.74 -15.42
N GLU A 53 14.24 -7.72 -14.92
CA GLU A 53 13.74 -6.39 -14.57
C GLU A 53 12.42 -6.01 -15.24
N GLN A 54 11.36 -5.82 -14.43
CA GLN A 54 9.99 -5.59 -14.88
C GLN A 54 9.73 -4.20 -15.49
N ALA A 55 10.77 -3.46 -15.86
CA ALA A 55 10.63 -2.13 -16.43
C ALA A 55 9.76 -2.19 -17.70
N ARG A 56 8.57 -1.58 -17.65
CA ARG A 56 7.67 -1.56 -18.79
C ARG A 56 8.31 -0.76 -19.94
N PRO A 57 8.26 -1.26 -21.19
CA PRO A 57 8.67 -0.47 -22.35
C PRO A 57 7.79 0.78 -22.45
N GLY A 58 8.41 1.98 -22.51
CA GLY A 58 7.70 3.24 -22.77
C GLY A 58 7.61 4.24 -21.61
N GLY A 59 8.11 3.91 -20.41
CA GLY A 59 8.28 4.92 -19.36
C GLY A 59 9.38 5.91 -19.74
N GLY A 60 9.04 7.11 -20.17
CA GLY A 60 10.02 8.14 -20.51
C GLY A 60 10.84 8.56 -19.28
N GLY A 61 12.14 8.25 -19.29
CA GLY A 61 13.07 8.69 -18.24
C GLY A 61 14.13 7.67 -17.86
N GLY A 62 14.85 7.12 -18.84
CA GLY A 62 15.96 6.19 -18.59
C GLY A 62 17.27 6.73 -19.16
N GLY A 63 17.94 7.60 -18.42
CA GLY A 63 19.27 8.10 -18.77
C GLY A 63 19.75 9.16 -17.78
N GLY A 64 20.49 8.75 -16.74
CA GLY A 64 21.10 9.65 -15.76
C GLY A 64 21.21 9.04 -14.37
N ALA A 65 21.85 9.77 -13.44
CA ALA A 65 22.07 9.33 -12.06
C ALA A 65 20.77 9.22 -11.21
N CYS A 66 19.66 9.81 -11.68
CA CYS A 66 18.36 9.87 -10.98
C CYS A 66 17.21 9.51 -11.93
N PRO A 67 17.07 8.22 -12.29
CA PRO A 67 16.06 7.76 -13.23
C PRO A 67 14.68 7.67 -12.57
N SER A 68 13.65 7.93 -13.37
CA SER A 68 12.27 7.91 -12.90
C SER A 68 11.33 7.56 -14.04
N ARG A 69 10.31 6.75 -13.77
CA ARG A 69 9.24 6.45 -14.73
C ARG A 69 7.90 6.68 -14.03
N THR A 70 6.93 7.23 -14.75
CA THR A 70 5.62 7.60 -14.19
C THR A 70 4.50 7.22 -15.14
N PHE A 71 3.31 6.90 -14.63
CA PHE A 71 2.19 6.43 -15.43
C PHE A 71 0.83 7.04 -15.06
N ALA A 72 0.60 7.49 -13.83
CA ALA A 72 -0.69 8.08 -13.41
C ALA A 72 -0.44 9.14 -12.33
N LYS A 73 -1.46 9.91 -11.97
CA LYS A 73 -1.43 10.76 -10.77
C LYS A 73 -2.83 11.01 -10.22
N TRP A 74 -2.94 11.29 -8.93
CA TRP A 74 -4.20 11.76 -8.34
C TRP A 74 -4.60 13.12 -8.95
N ALA A 75 -5.87 13.28 -9.30
CA ALA A 75 -6.37 14.48 -9.96
C ALA A 75 -6.63 15.64 -8.97
N ASP A 76 -7.16 15.33 -7.78
CA ASP A 76 -7.39 16.31 -6.74
C ASP A 76 -6.14 16.47 -5.88
N LEU A 77 -5.42 17.56 -6.09
CA LEU A 77 -4.17 17.86 -5.37
C LEU A 77 -4.41 18.39 -3.95
N ASN A 78 -5.66 18.69 -3.58
CA ASN A 78 -6.03 19.19 -2.26
C ASN A 78 -6.65 18.10 -1.37
N ALA A 79 -6.83 16.88 -1.90
CA ALA A 79 -7.37 15.75 -1.17
C ALA A 79 -6.24 14.83 -0.68
N ALA A 80 -6.36 14.38 0.57
CA ALA A 80 -5.51 13.33 1.10
C ALA A 80 -5.80 12.00 0.39
N VAL A 81 -4.77 11.19 0.16
CA VAL A 81 -4.95 9.78 -0.21
C VAL A 81 -5.48 9.03 1.02
N THR A 82 -6.72 8.55 0.94
CA THR A 82 -7.37 7.81 2.02
C THR A 82 -7.33 6.32 1.76
N PHE A 83 -7.11 5.49 2.78
CA PHE A 83 -7.10 4.04 2.64
C PHE A 83 -7.44 3.35 3.96
N VAL A 84 -7.73 2.05 3.87
CA VAL A 84 -7.96 1.19 5.04
C VAL A 84 -6.97 0.03 5.07
N VAL A 85 -6.64 -0.42 6.28
CA VAL A 85 -5.67 -1.50 6.51
C VAL A 85 -6.34 -2.65 7.27
N ASP A 86 -6.39 -3.83 6.66
CA ASP A 86 -6.64 -5.09 7.35
C ASP A 86 -5.31 -5.78 7.67
N SER A 87 -4.90 -5.70 8.94
CA SER A 87 -3.66 -6.34 9.43
C SER A 87 -3.76 -7.84 9.64
N SER A 88 -4.93 -8.44 9.40
CA SER A 88 -5.16 -9.88 9.61
C SER A 88 -4.18 -10.71 8.80
N GLY A 89 -3.54 -11.70 9.44
CA GLY A 89 -2.56 -12.57 8.78
C GLY A 89 -1.14 -11.99 8.66
N SER A 90 -0.91 -10.73 9.02
CA SER A 90 0.43 -10.11 9.00
C SER A 90 1.42 -10.74 9.99
N GLY A 91 0.91 -11.30 11.09
CA GLY A 91 1.73 -11.74 12.24
C GLY A 91 2.22 -10.58 13.12
N LEU A 92 1.79 -9.34 12.86
CA LEU A 92 2.16 -8.14 13.60
C LEU A 92 1.02 -7.67 14.53
N ALA A 93 1.35 -6.80 15.49
CA ALA A 93 0.30 -6.02 16.15
C ALA A 93 -0.37 -5.10 15.12
N ALA A 94 -1.69 -4.96 15.20
CA ALA A 94 -2.46 -4.18 14.22
C ALA A 94 -1.97 -2.72 14.10
N GLN A 95 -1.54 -2.13 15.22
CA GLN A 95 -0.99 -0.78 15.24
C GLN A 95 0.36 -0.68 14.53
N ASP A 96 1.20 -1.70 14.62
CA ASP A 96 2.51 -1.72 13.94
C ASP A 96 2.30 -1.84 12.43
N ALA A 97 1.43 -2.76 12.00
CA ALA A 97 1.05 -2.90 10.59
C ALA A 97 0.48 -1.59 10.02
N LEU A 98 -0.48 -0.96 10.73
CA LEU A 98 -1.04 0.33 10.34
C LEU A 98 0.04 1.41 10.24
N THR A 99 0.93 1.50 11.24
CA THR A 99 2.00 2.50 11.28
C THR A 99 2.96 2.34 10.09
N GLY A 100 3.36 1.10 9.77
CA GLY A 100 4.22 0.82 8.62
C GLY A 100 3.58 1.27 7.29
N VAL A 101 2.30 0.97 7.09
CA VAL A 101 1.56 1.36 5.87
C VAL A 101 1.35 2.88 5.81
N VAL A 102 0.93 3.52 6.91
CA VAL A 102 0.74 4.98 6.95
C VAL A 102 2.04 5.72 6.66
N ASN A 103 3.15 5.30 7.25
CA ASN A 103 4.45 5.92 6.99
C ASN A 103 4.89 5.72 5.53
N SER A 104 4.56 4.58 4.93
CA SER A 104 4.86 4.29 3.52
C SER A 104 4.18 5.27 2.57
N VAL A 105 2.88 5.52 2.78
CA VAL A 105 2.09 6.46 1.96
C VAL A 105 2.50 7.90 2.26
N ALA A 106 2.80 8.22 3.52
CA ALA A 106 3.17 9.55 3.95
C ALA A 106 4.47 10.03 3.30
N GLU A 107 5.44 9.13 3.09
CA GLU A 107 6.69 9.48 2.41
C GLU A 107 6.42 10.04 0.99
N TRP A 108 5.47 9.48 0.24
CA TRP A 108 5.10 10.02 -1.07
C TRP A 108 4.28 11.31 -1.00
N SER A 109 3.38 11.45 -0.01
CA SER A 109 2.67 12.72 0.22
C SER A 109 3.66 13.87 0.48
N ASN A 110 4.69 13.63 1.30
CA ASN A 110 5.72 14.62 1.65
C ASN A 110 6.47 15.17 0.42
N TRP A 111 6.68 14.35 -0.61
CA TRP A 111 7.41 14.74 -1.83
C TRP A 111 6.51 15.10 -3.01
N SER A 112 5.22 14.79 -2.95
CA SER A 112 4.23 15.19 -3.97
C SER A 112 3.55 16.52 -3.68
N GLY A 113 3.58 16.98 -2.42
CA GLY A 113 2.81 18.13 -1.96
C GLY A 113 1.32 17.83 -1.73
N LEU A 114 0.90 16.57 -1.87
CA LEU A 114 -0.43 16.15 -1.43
C LEU A 114 -0.54 16.24 0.10
N PRO A 115 -1.75 16.45 0.64
CA PRO A 115 -1.97 16.38 2.08
C PRO A 115 -1.49 15.06 2.68
N ALA A 116 -1.19 15.09 3.99
CA ALA A 116 -0.86 13.89 4.76
C ALA A 116 -1.97 12.84 4.59
N PRO A 117 -1.61 11.57 4.36
CA PRO A 117 -2.59 10.55 4.06
C PRO A 117 -3.43 10.21 5.29
N VAL A 118 -4.62 9.64 5.04
CA VAL A 118 -5.53 9.21 6.10
C VAL A 118 -5.72 7.70 6.00
N GLY A 119 -5.01 6.96 6.85
CA GLY A 119 -5.13 5.52 6.99
C GLY A 119 -6.00 5.13 8.20
N GLY A 120 -6.97 4.23 7.98
CA GLY A 120 -7.80 3.66 9.05
C GLY A 120 -7.58 2.16 9.21
N THR A 121 -7.97 1.60 10.36
CA THR A 121 -8.09 0.15 10.52
C THR A 121 -9.40 -0.35 9.93
N PHE A 122 -9.36 -1.53 9.32
CA PHE A 122 -10.52 -2.24 8.80
C PHE A 122 -10.44 -3.71 9.19
N ALA A 123 -11.61 -4.31 9.43
CA ALA A 123 -11.73 -5.73 9.75
C ALA A 123 -12.63 -6.38 8.70
N GLY A 124 -12.00 -7.01 7.70
CA GLY A 124 -12.65 -7.66 6.58
C GLY A 124 -11.64 -7.97 5.49
N VAL A 125 -11.93 -8.94 4.63
CA VAL A 125 -11.06 -9.26 3.49
C VAL A 125 -11.18 -8.13 2.48
N PRO A 126 -10.09 -7.44 2.10
CA PRO A 126 -10.15 -6.48 1.02
C PRO A 126 -10.68 -7.14 -0.24
N SER A 127 -11.73 -6.54 -0.78
CA SER A 127 -12.65 -7.20 -1.72
C SER A 127 -12.12 -7.17 -3.16
N SER A 128 -11.00 -6.50 -3.40
CA SER A 128 -10.49 -6.11 -4.72
C SER A 128 -9.27 -6.89 -5.20
N TYR A 129 -8.72 -7.83 -4.41
CA TYR A 129 -7.57 -8.67 -4.76
C TYR A 129 -7.74 -9.52 -6.04
N THR A 130 -8.95 -9.49 -6.63
CA THR A 130 -9.35 -10.24 -7.83
C THR A 130 -9.53 -9.36 -9.07
N GLY A 131 -9.09 -8.09 -9.03
CA GLY A 131 -8.99 -7.23 -10.22
C GLY A 131 -10.21 -6.37 -10.53
N SER A 132 -11.06 -6.11 -9.53
CA SER A 132 -12.19 -5.19 -9.63
C SER A 132 -12.06 -4.07 -8.59
N SER A 133 -12.21 -2.82 -9.05
CA SER A 133 -12.16 -1.63 -8.19
C SER A 133 -13.48 -1.43 -7.44
N ASN A 134 -13.45 -1.16 -6.14
CA ASN A 134 -14.65 -0.99 -5.29
C ASN A 134 -14.88 0.46 -4.80
N GLY A 135 -14.01 1.40 -5.18
CA GLY A 135 -14.05 2.82 -4.77
C GLY A 135 -13.30 3.12 -3.46
N THR A 136 -12.65 2.14 -2.86
CA THR A 136 -11.88 2.25 -1.62
C THR A 136 -10.46 1.79 -1.87
N ASN A 137 -9.47 2.48 -1.32
CA ASN A 137 -8.10 1.98 -1.34
C ASN A 137 -7.88 1.05 -0.14
N GLU A 138 -7.47 -0.18 -0.39
CA GLU A 138 -7.40 -1.24 0.61
C GLU A 138 -6.00 -1.87 0.66
N VAL A 139 -5.50 -2.06 1.88
CA VAL A 139 -4.22 -2.73 2.14
C VAL A 139 -4.46 -3.91 3.06
N GLY A 140 -3.87 -5.07 2.74
CA GLY A 140 -3.90 -6.19 3.67
C GLY A 140 -2.88 -7.27 3.37
N TRP A 141 -3.03 -8.39 4.06
CA TRP A 141 -2.13 -9.55 3.99
C TRP A 141 -2.90 -10.78 3.49
N GLY A 142 -2.32 -11.50 2.52
CA GLY A 142 -2.97 -12.66 1.92
C GLY A 142 -1.99 -13.57 1.18
N SER A 143 -2.44 -14.80 0.90
CA SER A 143 -1.64 -15.77 0.15
C SER A 143 -1.56 -15.35 -1.31
N LEU A 144 -0.40 -14.83 -1.74
CA LEU A 144 -0.21 -14.38 -3.11
C LEU A 144 -0.11 -15.56 -4.10
N SER A 145 0.41 -16.70 -3.68
CA SER A 145 0.37 -17.92 -4.48
C SER A 145 -1.07 -18.36 -4.82
N ALA A 146 -2.01 -18.21 -3.89
CA ALA A 146 -3.43 -18.46 -4.13
C ALA A 146 -4.07 -17.46 -5.12
N LEU A 147 -3.49 -16.27 -5.25
CA LEU A 147 -3.88 -15.25 -6.24
C LEU A 147 -3.12 -15.38 -7.58
N GLY A 148 -2.24 -16.38 -7.72
CA GLY A 148 -1.46 -16.62 -8.94
C GLY A 148 -0.11 -15.88 -9.00
N TYR A 149 0.31 -15.22 -7.93
CA TYR A 149 1.58 -14.49 -7.84
C TYR A 149 2.60 -15.23 -6.96
N SER A 150 2.96 -16.45 -7.38
CA SER A 150 3.94 -17.26 -6.65
C SER A 150 5.27 -16.52 -6.46
N ASN A 151 5.85 -16.63 -5.26
CA ASN A 151 7.10 -15.98 -4.84
C ASN A 151 7.09 -14.45 -4.82
N ALA A 152 5.95 -13.77 -5.03
CA ALA A 152 5.87 -12.33 -4.85
C ALA A 152 5.95 -11.94 -3.37
N ILE A 153 6.54 -10.78 -3.07
CA ILE A 153 6.52 -10.15 -1.73
C ILE A 153 5.19 -9.41 -1.54
N ALA A 154 4.79 -8.66 -2.55
CA ALA A 154 3.59 -7.86 -2.55
C ALA A 154 3.05 -7.68 -3.97
N VAL A 155 1.77 -7.31 -4.07
CA VAL A 155 1.15 -6.90 -5.33
C VAL A 155 0.39 -5.61 -5.09
N THR A 156 0.53 -4.67 -6.02
CA THR A 156 -0.26 -3.45 -6.07
C THR A 156 -1.04 -3.35 -7.36
N TRP A 157 -2.33 -3.07 -7.22
CA TRP A 157 -3.21 -2.70 -8.31
C TRP A 157 -3.41 -1.20 -8.26
N THR A 158 -3.29 -0.52 -9.39
CA THR A 158 -3.63 0.89 -9.52
C THR A 158 -4.58 1.04 -10.69
N TRP A 159 -5.79 1.53 -10.41
CA TRP A 159 -6.76 1.89 -11.42
C TRP A 159 -6.60 3.36 -11.79
N ARG A 160 -6.65 3.62 -13.09
CA ARG A 160 -6.69 4.99 -13.62
C ARG A 160 -7.78 5.13 -14.67
N ASN A 161 -8.27 6.35 -14.82
CA ASN A 161 -9.17 6.68 -15.92
C ASN A 161 -8.41 6.58 -17.26
N ARG A 162 -8.97 5.87 -18.24
CA ARG A 162 -8.36 5.61 -19.55
C ARG A 162 -8.11 6.88 -20.35
N ALA A 163 -8.99 7.87 -20.24
CA ALA A 163 -8.91 9.11 -21.01
C ALA A 163 -7.97 10.12 -20.35
N THR A 164 -8.15 10.39 -19.06
CA THR A 164 -7.38 11.43 -18.34
C THR A 164 -6.07 10.92 -17.77
N LYS A 165 -5.90 9.59 -17.67
CA LYS A 165 -4.79 8.91 -16.97
C LYS A 165 -4.69 9.24 -15.47
N ALA A 166 -5.71 9.88 -14.90
CA ALA A 166 -5.78 10.14 -13.47
C ALA A 166 -5.98 8.84 -12.67
N ALA A 167 -5.20 8.66 -11.61
CA ALA A 167 -5.40 7.61 -10.62
C ALA A 167 -6.77 7.80 -9.96
N VAL A 168 -7.47 6.69 -9.74
CA VAL A 168 -8.81 6.69 -9.12
C VAL A 168 -8.90 5.74 -7.93
N GLU A 169 -8.04 4.72 -7.88
CA GLU A 169 -8.04 3.71 -6.82
C GLU A 169 -6.72 2.94 -6.83
N TRP A 170 -6.32 2.42 -5.68
CA TRP A 170 -5.22 1.48 -5.54
C TRP A 170 -5.46 0.51 -4.40
N ASP A 171 -4.97 -0.71 -4.57
CA ASP A 171 -4.99 -1.73 -3.52
C ASP A 171 -3.65 -2.44 -3.42
N MET A 172 -3.35 -2.98 -2.24
CA MET A 172 -2.09 -3.63 -1.95
C MET A 172 -2.28 -4.90 -1.13
N VAL A 173 -1.62 -5.99 -1.54
CA VAL A 173 -1.52 -7.23 -0.77
C VAL A 173 -0.07 -7.49 -0.43
N PHE A 174 0.21 -7.71 0.84
CA PHE A 174 1.45 -8.30 1.33
C PHE A 174 1.32 -9.83 1.45
N ASN A 175 2.36 -10.57 1.07
CA ASN A 175 2.30 -12.03 1.04
C ASN A 175 2.26 -12.69 2.42
N THR A 176 1.42 -13.70 2.61
CA THR A 176 1.40 -14.59 3.78
C THR A 176 1.83 -16.02 3.49
N ASP A 177 2.27 -16.32 2.26
CA ASP A 177 2.80 -17.63 1.90
C ASP A 177 4.00 -18.02 2.79
N PRO A 178 4.22 -19.33 3.03
CA PRO A 178 5.35 -19.81 3.83
C PRO A 178 6.70 -19.21 3.38
N GLY A 179 7.42 -18.59 4.32
CA GLY A 179 8.71 -17.95 4.07
C GLY A 179 8.65 -16.41 3.95
N PHE A 180 7.45 -15.84 3.84
CA PHE A 180 7.20 -14.40 3.88
C PHE A 180 6.79 -13.97 5.29
N ASN A 181 7.80 -13.67 6.12
CA ASN A 181 7.59 -13.12 7.45
C ASN A 181 7.67 -11.59 7.39
N TRP A 182 6.91 -10.91 8.24
CA TRP A 182 6.86 -9.46 8.30
C TRP A 182 7.40 -8.94 9.63
N ALA A 183 8.03 -7.78 9.56
CA ALA A 183 8.44 -6.99 10.70
C ALA A 183 8.06 -5.52 10.46
N GLN A 184 7.75 -4.81 11.53
CA GLN A 184 7.74 -3.36 11.53
C GLN A 184 8.47 -2.92 12.79
N SER A 185 9.62 -2.29 12.64
CA SER A 185 10.44 -1.82 13.76
C SER A 185 10.55 -0.30 13.77
N ASP A 186 10.64 0.27 14.96
CA ASP A 186 11.13 1.62 15.14
C ASP A 186 12.66 1.63 14.97
N LEU A 187 13.16 2.50 14.09
CA LEU A 187 14.60 2.67 13.87
C LEU A 187 15.24 3.62 14.90
N GLY A 188 14.47 4.17 15.83
CA GLY A 188 14.98 5.07 16.88
C GLY A 188 15.59 6.35 16.32
N GLY A 189 15.11 6.80 15.15
CA GLY A 189 15.67 7.93 14.41
C GLY A 189 16.93 7.63 13.59
N ALA A 190 17.38 6.37 13.51
CA ALA A 190 18.46 5.99 12.61
C ALA A 190 18.06 6.20 11.14
N ASP A 191 19.02 6.60 10.32
CA ASP A 191 18.82 6.75 8.88
C ASP A 191 18.57 5.37 8.24
N PRO A 192 17.41 5.13 7.60
CA PRO A 192 17.09 3.86 6.95
C PRO A 192 18.14 3.42 5.94
N ASN A 193 18.87 4.35 5.30
CA ASN A 193 19.93 4.03 4.34
C ASN A 193 21.18 3.40 4.97
N THR A 194 21.36 3.55 6.29
CA THR A 194 22.52 3.02 7.03
C THR A 194 22.14 2.10 8.18
N ALA A 195 20.86 2.03 8.53
CA ALA A 195 20.35 1.16 9.58
C ALA A 195 20.58 -0.32 9.24
N VAL A 196 20.99 -1.08 10.25
CA VAL A 196 21.16 -2.54 10.16
C VAL A 196 20.08 -3.19 11.00
N VAL A 197 19.26 -4.03 10.35
CA VAL A 197 18.26 -4.88 11.01
C VAL A 197 18.58 -6.36 10.71
N SER A 198 18.09 -7.27 11.56
CA SER A 198 18.34 -8.72 11.44
C SER A 198 17.14 -9.50 11.98
N ALA A 199 15.95 -9.19 11.49
CA ALA A 199 14.69 -9.84 11.85
C ALA A 199 14.45 -11.13 11.05
N GLY A 200 15.15 -11.36 9.94
CA GLY A 200 14.85 -12.46 9.01
C GLY A 200 13.49 -12.30 8.33
N ALA A 201 13.01 -11.06 8.21
CA ALA A 201 11.67 -10.69 7.78
C ALA A 201 11.72 -9.51 6.79
N TYR A 202 10.64 -9.35 6.02
CA TYR A 202 10.41 -8.16 5.22
C TYR A 202 9.88 -7.04 6.10
N ASP A 203 10.41 -5.83 5.89
CA ASP A 203 9.95 -4.66 6.61
C ASP A 203 8.71 -4.07 5.93
N VAL A 204 7.61 -3.90 6.70
CA VAL A 204 6.33 -3.41 6.17
C VAL A 204 6.50 -2.04 5.54
N GLN A 205 7.17 -1.10 6.22
CA GLN A 205 7.38 0.24 5.66
C GLN A 205 8.29 0.22 4.43
N ASN A 206 9.36 -0.58 4.41
CA ASN A 206 10.26 -0.67 3.25
C ASN A 206 9.54 -1.17 1.99
N ILE A 207 8.81 -2.28 2.10
CA ILE A 207 8.06 -2.84 0.96
C ILE A 207 6.87 -1.95 0.65
N GLY A 208 6.12 -1.51 1.67
CA GLY A 208 4.98 -0.64 1.52
C GLY A 208 5.33 0.68 0.84
N THR A 209 6.52 1.25 1.07
CA THR A 209 6.94 2.50 0.41
C THR A 209 7.20 2.27 -1.08
N HIS A 210 7.77 1.11 -1.46
CA HIS A 210 7.90 0.72 -2.87
C HIS A 210 6.52 0.61 -3.53
N GLU A 211 5.63 -0.17 -2.94
CA GLU A 211 4.27 -0.39 -3.45
C GLU A 211 3.43 0.90 -3.49
N ALA A 212 3.56 1.75 -2.48
CA ALA A 212 2.90 3.05 -2.45
C ALA A 212 3.40 3.97 -3.58
N GLY A 213 4.63 3.80 -4.07
CA GLY A 213 5.10 4.52 -5.25
C GLY A 213 4.25 4.24 -6.48
N HIS A 214 3.80 2.99 -6.64
CA HIS A 214 2.84 2.63 -7.69
C HIS A 214 1.47 3.28 -7.47
N ALA A 215 0.98 3.35 -6.22
CA ALA A 215 -0.26 4.06 -5.89
C ALA A 215 -0.20 5.57 -6.21
N PHE A 216 1.00 6.18 -6.14
CA PHE A 216 1.25 7.56 -6.55
C PHE A 216 1.65 7.69 -8.03
N GLY A 217 1.72 6.59 -8.77
CA GLY A 217 1.88 6.58 -10.21
C GLY A 217 3.32 6.50 -10.71
N LEU A 218 4.28 6.04 -9.91
CA LEU A 218 5.63 5.71 -10.35
C LEU A 218 5.73 4.25 -10.82
N ASP A 219 6.53 4.02 -11.85
CA ASP A 219 6.85 2.69 -12.40
C ASP A 219 8.24 2.25 -11.90
N TYR A 220 8.59 0.99 -12.16
CA TYR A 220 9.88 0.41 -11.76
C TYR A 220 11.09 1.14 -12.34
N VAL A 221 12.20 1.09 -11.61
CA VAL A 221 13.54 1.51 -12.07
C VAL A 221 14.59 0.40 -11.85
N SER A 222 15.73 0.50 -12.54
CA SER A 222 16.80 -0.52 -12.55
C SER A 222 17.81 -0.34 -11.41
N GLU A 223 17.82 0.84 -10.82
CA GLU A 223 18.88 1.31 -9.94
C GLU A 223 18.62 0.87 -8.50
N ALA A 224 19.38 -0.12 -8.03
CA ALA A 224 19.17 -0.81 -6.75
C ALA A 224 19.19 0.05 -5.47
N ALA A 225 19.66 1.30 -5.56
CA ALA A 225 19.58 2.25 -4.47
C ALA A 225 18.15 2.80 -4.29
N HIS A 226 17.39 2.93 -5.38
CA HIS A 226 16.10 3.60 -5.40
C HIS A 226 14.99 2.76 -4.75
N THR A 227 14.01 3.47 -4.21
CA THR A 227 12.81 2.89 -3.65
C THR A 227 12.06 2.12 -4.73
N MET A 228 11.90 2.69 -5.93
CA MET A 228 11.22 2.02 -7.05
C MET A 228 12.01 0.88 -7.73
N TYR A 229 13.14 0.45 -7.16
CA TYR A 229 13.86 -0.73 -7.65
C TYR A 229 13.00 -1.99 -7.58
N SER A 230 12.94 -2.76 -8.67
CA SER A 230 11.99 -3.88 -8.87
C SER A 230 12.07 -5.06 -7.89
N TYR A 231 13.09 -5.09 -7.02
CA TYR A 231 13.28 -6.19 -6.08
C TYR A 231 13.40 -5.72 -4.63
N GLY A 232 12.91 -6.52 -3.70
CA GLY A 232 13.06 -6.34 -2.26
C GLY A 232 13.96 -7.40 -1.64
N SER A 233 14.37 -7.19 -0.39
CA SER A 233 15.11 -8.17 0.41
C SER A 233 14.63 -8.16 1.86
N LYS A 234 14.80 -9.30 2.54
CA LYS A 234 14.64 -9.37 3.99
C LYS A 234 15.70 -8.50 4.66
N ASP A 235 15.37 -7.97 5.83
CA ASP A 235 16.26 -7.11 6.62
C ASP A 235 16.71 -5.82 5.89
N GLU A 236 15.99 -5.42 4.85
CA GLU A 236 16.19 -4.15 4.14
C GLU A 236 15.19 -3.12 4.68
N VAL A 237 15.70 -1.96 5.10
CA VAL A 237 14.89 -0.81 5.54
C VAL A 237 15.16 0.46 4.73
N LYS A 238 16.14 0.44 3.81
CA LYS A 238 16.59 1.63 3.08
C LYS A 238 15.51 2.27 2.21
N LYS A 239 14.53 1.50 1.72
CA LYS A 239 13.43 2.00 0.89
C LYS A 239 12.33 2.67 1.70
N ARG A 240 12.46 2.77 3.03
CA ARG A 240 11.61 3.65 3.84
C ARG A 240 11.79 5.13 3.49
N SER A 241 12.89 5.50 2.83
CA SER A 241 13.17 6.84 2.32
C SER A 241 13.28 6.83 0.79
N LEU A 242 12.95 7.95 0.14
CA LEU A 242 13.10 8.09 -1.31
C LEU A 242 14.52 8.45 -1.74
N GLU A 243 14.95 7.93 -2.90
CA GLU A 243 16.20 8.35 -3.56
C GLU A 243 15.95 9.38 -4.67
N CYS A 244 17.02 9.89 -5.27
CA CYS A 244 16.93 11.06 -6.14
C CYS A 244 16.02 10.89 -7.35
N GLY A 245 15.99 9.70 -7.97
CA GLY A 245 15.07 9.36 -9.05
C GLY A 245 13.61 9.28 -8.59
N ASP A 246 13.36 8.72 -7.41
CA ASP A 246 12.02 8.63 -6.83
C ASP A 246 11.46 10.02 -6.56
N LYS A 247 12.28 10.89 -5.94
CA LYS A 247 11.98 12.31 -5.66
C LYS A 247 11.73 13.10 -6.94
N ALA A 248 12.63 13.02 -7.92
CA ALA A 248 12.46 13.71 -9.18
C ALA A 248 11.21 13.25 -9.94
N GLY A 249 10.90 11.95 -9.89
CA GLY A 249 9.70 11.37 -10.51
C GLY A 249 8.42 11.90 -9.89
N ILE A 250 8.29 11.83 -8.56
CA ILE A 250 7.09 12.28 -7.87
C ILE A 250 6.90 13.79 -7.97
N GLN A 251 7.95 14.58 -7.80
CA GLN A 251 7.87 16.05 -7.89
C GLN A 251 7.47 16.50 -9.29
N LYS A 252 8.06 15.90 -10.34
CA LYS A 252 7.68 16.19 -11.73
C LYS A 252 6.22 15.83 -12.01
N LEU A 253 5.73 14.73 -11.45
CA LEU A 253 4.38 14.23 -11.67
C LEU A 253 3.31 15.14 -11.02
N TYR A 254 3.62 15.67 -9.83
CA TYR A 254 2.71 16.48 -9.02
C TYR A 254 2.94 18.00 -9.11
N GLY A 255 4.06 18.45 -9.69
CA GLY A 255 4.32 19.85 -10.02
C GLY A 255 4.82 20.70 -8.85
N VAL A 256 5.64 20.10 -7.97
CA VAL A 256 6.24 20.75 -6.78
C VAL A 256 7.75 20.90 -6.90
#